data_AF-W4APN9-F1
#
_entry.id   AF-W4APN9-F1
#
_cell.length_a   1.000
_cell.length_b   1.000
_cell.length_c   1.000
_cell.angle_alpha   90.00
_cell.angle_beta   90.00
_cell.angle_gamma   90.00
#
_symmetry.space_group_name_H-M   'P 1'
#
loop_
_entity.id
_entity.type
_entity.pdbx_description
1 polymer ?
#
loop_
_entity_poly.entity_id
_entity_poly.type
_entity_poly.pdbx_seq_one_letter_code
_entity_poly.pdbx_strand_id
1 'polypeptide(L)'
;MGAVEQMEIFPSITDDDKVAAKYLLQRYGRMIGIVRGLAKKKLLTEKECQVYSEYSKKTEALEMAVSLIIDDNVRRVMEFRFIRGNSRWGTVKRFNFITDRSIDRRIVRGVESVAETLKLIGVI
;
A
#
# COMPACT_ATOMS: atom_id res chain seq x y z
N MET A 1 -3.73 35.40 -21.09
CA MET A 1 -4.10 34.16 -21.80
C MET A 1 -4.23 33.09 -20.75
N GLY A 2 -5.46 32.70 -20.42
CA GLY A 2 -5.71 31.65 -19.42
C GLY A 2 -5.24 30.33 -20.00
N ALA A 3 -4.23 29.72 -19.38
CA ALA A 3 -3.93 28.32 -19.62
C ALA A 3 -5.13 27.54 -19.11
N VAL A 4 -5.87 26.95 -20.04
CA VAL A 4 -6.91 25.97 -19.72
C VAL A 4 -6.15 24.78 -19.15
N GLU A 5 -6.08 24.67 -17.82
CA GLU A 5 -5.71 23.42 -17.17
C GLU A 5 -6.68 22.37 -17.68
N GLN A 6 -6.20 21.51 -18.56
CA GLN A 6 -6.93 20.34 -19.00
C GLN A 6 -7.17 19.51 -17.75
N MET A 7 -8.37 19.60 -17.19
CA MET A 7 -8.79 18.78 -16.06
C MET A 7 -8.69 17.32 -16.50
N GLU A 8 -7.60 16.65 -16.14
CA GLU A 8 -7.50 15.21 -16.29
C GLU A 8 -8.65 14.60 -15.48
N ILE A 9 -9.57 13.92 -16.16
CA ILE A 9 -10.70 13.23 -15.52
C ILE A 9 -10.19 12.20 -14.50
N PHE A 10 -8.97 11.69 -14.71
CA PHE A 10 -8.24 10.85 -13.78
C PHE A 10 -6.83 11.43 -13.60
N PRO A 11 -6.48 11.95 -12.41
CA PRO A 11 -5.16 12.53 -12.21
C PRO A 11 -4.08 11.46 -12.32
N SER A 12 -3.12 11.68 -13.21
CA SER A 12 -1.93 10.83 -13.30
C SER A 12 -1.16 10.78 -11.98
N ILE A 13 -0.52 9.65 -11.66
CA ILE A 13 0.28 9.54 -10.43
C ILE A 13 1.60 10.30 -10.56
N THR A 14 1.93 11.06 -9.52
CA THR A 14 3.19 11.78 -9.36
C THR A 14 4.21 10.92 -8.63
N ASP A 15 5.47 11.35 -8.59
CA ASP A 15 6.48 10.67 -7.78
C ASP A 15 6.19 10.80 -6.27
N ASP A 16 5.55 11.89 -5.83
CA ASP A 16 5.10 12.07 -4.44
C ASP A 16 4.02 11.04 -4.07
N ASP A 17 3.10 10.73 -4.99
CA ASP A 17 2.08 9.69 -4.79
C ASP A 17 2.75 8.31 -4.60
N LYS A 18 3.78 8.00 -5.39
CA LYS A 18 4.55 6.76 -5.24
C LYS A 18 5.28 6.69 -3.90
N VAL A 19 5.84 7.82 -3.45
CA VAL A 19 6.49 7.92 -2.12
C VAL A 19 5.47 7.70 -1.01
N ALA A 20 4.30 8.35 -1.09
CA ALA A 20 3.21 8.22 -0.13
C ALA A 20 2.69 6.78 -0.05
N ALA A 21 2.41 6.15 -1.19
CA ALA A 21 1.98 4.76 -1.27
C ALA A 21 3.02 3.80 -0.67
N LYS A 22 4.30 3.97 -1.02
CA LYS A 22 5.40 3.16 -0.48
C LYS A 22 5.52 3.32 1.04
N TYR A 23 5.37 4.54 1.55
CA TYR A 23 5.39 4.81 2.98
C TYR A 23 4.24 4.11 3.72
N LEU A 24 3.02 4.15 3.17
CA LEU A 24 1.86 3.44 3.70
C LEU A 24 2.07 1.92 3.70
N LEU A 25 2.56 1.35 2.60
CA LEU A 25 2.91 -0.08 2.49
C LEU A 25 3.95 -0.52 3.53
N GLN A 26 4.98 0.30 3.78
CA GLN A 26 5.99 0.01 4.81
C GLN A 26 5.41 0.04 6.23
N ARG A 27 4.42 0.90 6.47
CA ARG A 27 3.74 1.03 7.77
C ARG A 27 2.59 0.05 7.98
N TYR A 28 2.14 -0.62 6.92
CA TYR A 28 1.00 -1.53 6.94
C TYR A 28 1.05 -2.52 8.12
N GLY A 29 2.17 -3.23 8.31
CA GLY A 29 2.30 -4.23 9.38
C GLY A 29 2.05 -3.66 10.79
N ARG A 30 2.47 -2.41 11.04
CA ARG A 30 2.21 -1.72 12.30
C ARG A 30 0.75 -1.28 12.41
N MET A 31 0.17 -0.74 11.34
CA MET A 31 -1.22 -0.29 11.32
C MET A 31 -2.18 -1.46 11.58
N ILE A 32 -2.02 -2.58 10.86
CA ILE A 32 -2.88 -3.75 11.02
C ILE A 32 -2.70 -4.40 12.40
N GLY A 33 -1.48 -4.39 12.96
CA GLY A 33 -1.22 -4.84 14.32
C GLY A 33 -1.98 -4.01 15.37
N ILE A 34 -2.01 -2.68 15.20
CA ILE A 34 -2.77 -1.76 16.07
C ILE A 34 -4.27 -2.00 15.92
N VAL A 35 -4.79 -2.09 14.69
CA VAL A 35 -6.21 -2.38 14.42
C VAL A 35 -6.64 -3.67 15.12
N ARG A 36 -5.86 -4.76 14.95
CA ARG A 36 -6.12 -6.06 15.60
C ARG A 36 -6.02 -6.02 17.11
N GLY A 37 -5.13 -5.19 17.66
CA GLY A 37 -5.00 -4.99 19.10
C GLY A 37 -6.20 -4.26 19.70
N LEU A 38 -6.61 -3.15 19.07
CA LEU A 38 -7.75 -2.34 19.49
C LEU A 38 -9.08 -3.10 19.35
N ALA A 39 -9.25 -3.91 18.29
CA ALA A 39 -10.43 -4.74 18.09
C ALA A 39 -10.71 -5.74 19.22
N LYS A 40 -9.70 -6.07 20.04
CA LYS A 40 -9.83 -7.00 21.18
C LYS A 40 -10.24 -6.29 22.48
N LYS A 41 -10.21 -4.96 22.53
CA LYS A 41 -10.56 -4.21 23.74
C LYS A 41 -12.08 -4.11 23.86
N LYS A 42 -12.60 -4.27 25.08
CA LYS A 42 -14.05 -4.13 25.35
C LYS A 42 -14.55 -2.69 25.23
N LEU A 43 -13.70 -1.74 25.60
CA LEU A 43 -13.98 -0.31 25.54
C LEU A 43 -12.75 0.40 24.97
N LEU A 44 -13.00 1.31 24.04
CA LEU A 44 -11.99 2.17 23.43
C LEU A 44 -12.17 3.59 23.95
N THR A 45 -11.05 4.26 24.21
CA THR A 45 -11.07 5.71 24.42
C THR A 45 -11.36 6.42 23.09
N GLU A 46 -11.76 7.69 23.15
CA GLU A 46 -12.02 8.48 21.93
C GLU A 46 -10.83 8.50 20.97
N LYS A 47 -9.62 8.70 21.50
CA LYS A 47 -8.38 8.65 20.71
C LYS A 47 -8.16 7.28 20.06
N GLU A 48 -8.48 6.20 20.78
CA GLU A 48 -8.34 4.84 20.23
C GLU A 48 -9.39 4.56 19.15
N CYS A 49 -10.62 5.07 19.28
CA CYS A 49 -11.64 5.00 18.23
C CYS A 49 -11.19 5.71 16.95
N GLN A 50 -10.61 6.91 17.07
CA GLN A 50 -10.09 7.66 15.93
C GLN A 50 -8.95 6.89 15.23
N VAL A 51 -7.97 6.41 16.00
CA VAL A 51 -6.85 5.62 15.45
C VAL A 51 -7.34 4.33 14.81
N TYR A 52 -8.29 3.63 15.43
CA TYR A 52 -8.89 2.42 14.88
C TYR A 52 -9.56 2.71 13.54
N SER A 53 -10.43 3.72 13.47
CA SER A 53 -11.13 4.08 12.23
C SER A 53 -10.16 4.47 11.11
N GLU A 54 -9.18 5.32 11.41
CA GLU A 54 -8.22 5.79 10.41
C GLU A 54 -7.35 4.64 9.89
N TYR A 55 -6.80 3.82 10.79
CA TYR A 55 -5.91 2.74 10.39
C TYR A 55 -6.65 1.59 9.72
N SER A 56 -7.87 1.25 10.14
CA SER A 56 -8.68 0.24 9.45
C SER A 56 -8.93 0.65 8.01
N LYS A 57 -9.37 1.89 7.76
CA LYS A 57 -9.58 2.42 6.41
C LYS A 57 -8.31 2.32 5.56
N LYS A 58 -7.17 2.74 6.10
CA LYS A 58 -5.88 2.69 5.39
C LYS A 58 -5.43 1.25 5.10
N THR A 59 -5.57 0.33 6.05
CA THR A 59 -5.16 -1.06 5.86
C THR A 59 -6.07 -1.78 4.86
N GLU A 60 -7.38 -1.57 4.93
CA GLU A 60 -8.35 -2.14 3.99
C GLU A 60 -8.10 -1.62 2.57
N ALA A 61 -7.86 -0.31 2.42
CA ALA A 61 -7.50 0.28 1.14
C ALA A 61 -6.20 -0.31 0.56
N LEU A 62 -5.17 -0.53 1.39
CA LEU A 62 -3.91 -1.14 0.96
C LEU A 62 -4.08 -2.62 0.56
N GLU A 63 -4.83 -3.40 1.34
CA GLU A 63 -5.12 -4.80 1.03
C GLU A 63 -5.88 -4.92 -0.30
N MET A 64 -6.88 -4.07 -0.50
CA MET A 64 -7.61 -3.97 -1.76
C MET A 64 -6.70 -3.53 -2.92
N ALA A 65 -5.91 -2.47 -2.75
CA ALA A 65 -5.04 -1.97 -3.81
C ALA A 65 -4.00 -3.02 -4.25
N VAL A 66 -3.45 -3.79 -3.31
CA VAL A 66 -2.54 -4.90 -3.63
C VAL A 66 -3.28 -6.04 -4.34
N SER A 67 -4.52 -6.36 -3.95
CA SER A 67 -5.29 -7.43 -4.58
C SER A 67 -5.73 -7.10 -6.03
N LEU A 68 -5.89 -5.81 -6.35
CA LEU A 68 -6.23 -5.31 -7.68
C LEU A 68 -5.04 -5.27 -8.66
N ILE A 69 -3.82 -5.56 -8.23
CA ILE A 69 -2.65 -5.63 -9.12
C ILE A 69 -2.84 -6.75 -10.14
N ILE A 70 -2.91 -6.38 -11.42
CA ILE A 70 -3.18 -7.30 -12.54
C ILE A 70 -2.02 -8.28 -12.78
N ASP A 71 -0.77 -7.81 -12.74
CA ASP A 71 0.39 -8.70 -12.89
C ASP A 71 0.56 -9.55 -11.62
N ASP A 72 0.15 -10.81 -11.72
CA ASP A 72 0.27 -11.82 -10.68
C ASP A 72 1.68 -11.95 -10.07
N ASN A 73 2.75 -11.77 -10.85
CA ASN A 73 4.10 -11.83 -10.31
C ASN A 73 4.40 -10.62 -9.44
N VAL A 74 3.92 -9.44 -9.84
CA VAL A 74 4.05 -8.20 -9.04
C VAL A 74 3.22 -8.35 -7.77
N ARG A 75 1.94 -8.74 -7.91
CA ARG A 75 1.01 -8.93 -6.80
C ARG A 75 1.57 -9.88 -5.75
N ARG A 76 2.07 -11.06 -6.16
CA ARG A 76 2.67 -12.03 -5.23
C ARG A 76 3.87 -11.47 -4.46
N VAL A 77 4.72 -10.68 -5.11
CA VAL A 77 5.86 -10.03 -4.44
C VAL A 77 5.37 -8.98 -3.44
N MET A 78 4.39 -8.17 -3.83
CA MET A 78 3.81 -7.12 -2.97
C MET A 78 3.09 -7.69 -1.75
N GLU A 79 2.23 -8.71 -1.96
CA GLU A 79 1.55 -9.44 -0.88
C GLU A 79 2.55 -10.05 0.09
N PHE A 80 3.56 -10.77 -0.42
CA PHE A 80 4.55 -11.41 0.43
C PHE A 80 5.37 -10.38 1.21
N ARG A 81 5.81 -9.30 0.56
CA ARG A 81 6.67 -8.30 1.18
C ARG A 81 5.92 -7.46 2.22
N PHE A 82 4.78 -6.88 1.83
CA PHE A 82 4.12 -5.84 2.63
C PHE A 82 2.94 -6.39 3.42
N ILE A 83 2.01 -7.09 2.78
CA ILE A 83 0.78 -7.59 3.44
C ILE A 83 1.09 -8.69 4.46
N ARG A 84 2.04 -9.59 4.14
CA ARG A 84 2.52 -10.59 5.10
C ARG A 84 3.64 -10.07 6.01
N GLY A 85 4.13 -8.86 5.78
CA GLY A 85 5.15 -8.20 6.62
C GLY A 85 6.55 -8.81 6.55
N ASN A 86 6.94 -9.44 5.44
CA ASN A 86 8.28 -10.02 5.31
C ASN A 86 9.36 -8.97 5.05
N SER A 87 10.59 -9.27 5.46
CA SER A 87 11.75 -8.42 5.19
C SER A 87 12.17 -8.47 3.72
N ARG A 88 13.03 -7.53 3.28
CA ARG A 88 13.64 -7.57 1.93
C ARG A 88 14.37 -8.88 1.73
N TRP A 89 15.22 -9.24 2.69
CA TRP A 89 15.98 -10.48 2.64
C TRP A 89 15.06 -11.71 2.55
N GLY A 90 14.00 -11.75 3.36
CA GLY A 90 13.03 -12.85 3.31
C GLY A 90 12.32 -12.93 1.95
N THR A 91 12.03 -11.79 1.35
CA THR A 91 11.44 -11.71 0.00
C THR A 91 12.42 -12.23 -1.05
N VAL A 92 13.67 -11.77 -1.05
CA VAL A 92 14.71 -12.28 -1.97
C VAL A 92 14.88 -13.79 -1.84
N LYS A 93 14.96 -14.29 -0.60
CA LYS A 93 15.08 -15.72 -0.33
C LYS A 93 13.87 -16.51 -0.85
N ARG A 94 12.65 -15.97 -0.70
CA ARG A 94 11.41 -16.62 -1.16
C ARG A 94 11.31 -16.68 -2.69
N PHE A 95 11.77 -15.64 -3.37
CA PHE A 95 11.71 -15.49 -4.82
C PHE A 95 13.08 -15.70 -5.48
N ASN A 96 13.90 -16.61 -4.94
CA ASN A 96 15.28 -16.84 -5.38
C ASN A 96 15.42 -17.41 -6.81
N PHE A 97 14.32 -17.80 -7.45
CA PHE A 97 14.27 -18.21 -8.86
C PHE A 97 14.36 -17.01 -9.84
N ILE A 98 14.42 -15.78 -9.34
CA ILE A 98 14.65 -14.55 -10.09
C ILE A 98 15.71 -13.70 -9.40
N THR A 99 16.35 -12.81 -10.16
CA THR A 99 17.36 -11.89 -9.61
C THR A 99 16.76 -10.87 -8.64
N ASP A 100 17.55 -10.40 -7.66
CA ASP A 100 17.21 -9.27 -6.79
C ASP A 100 16.68 -8.06 -7.57
N ARG A 101 17.34 -7.71 -8.68
CA ARG A 101 16.92 -6.59 -9.54
C ARG A 101 15.54 -6.83 -10.14
N SER A 102 15.20 -8.06 -10.49
CA SER A 102 13.86 -8.43 -10.95
C SER A 102 12.81 -8.37 -9.84
N ILE A 103 13.18 -8.57 -8.58
CA ILE A 103 12.30 -8.38 -7.43
C ILE A 103 12.09 -6.89 -7.18
N ASP A 104 13.16 -6.10 -7.15
CA ASP A 104 13.09 -4.65 -6.91
C ASP A 104 12.26 -3.95 -7.99
N ARG A 105 12.38 -4.33 -9.27
CA ARG A 105 11.51 -3.82 -10.35
C ARG A 105 10.04 -4.15 -10.13
N ARG A 106 9.73 -5.34 -9.64
CA ARG A 106 8.34 -5.72 -9.32
C ARG A 106 7.81 -4.91 -8.15
N ILE A 107 8.63 -4.64 -7.13
CA ILE A 107 8.25 -3.75 -6.02
C ILE A 107 7.94 -2.35 -6.55
N VAL A 108 8.77 -1.79 -7.44
CA VAL A 108 8.52 -0.46 -8.03
C VAL A 108 7.19 -0.44 -8.78
N ARG A 109 6.96 -1.38 -9.70
CA ARG A 109 5.69 -1.47 -10.44
C ARG A 109 4.48 -1.66 -9.53
N GLY A 110 4.64 -2.49 -8.49
CA GLY A 110 3.59 -2.71 -7.51
C GLY A 110 3.26 -1.45 -6.70
N VAL A 111 4.26 -0.65 -6.34
CA VAL A 111 4.05 0.66 -5.70
C VAL A 111 3.31 1.61 -6.63
N GLU A 112 3.63 1.62 -7.92
CA GLU A 112 2.95 2.44 -8.93
C GLU A 112 1.45 2.07 -9.02
N SER A 113 1.12 0.79 -9.21
CA SER A 113 -0.29 0.35 -9.27
C SER A 113 -1.05 0.59 -7.96
N VAL A 114 -0.39 0.44 -6.81
CA VAL A 114 -1.00 0.77 -5.51
C VAL A 114 -1.25 2.28 -5.41
N ALA A 115 -0.30 3.12 -5.82
CA ALA A 115 -0.46 4.57 -5.80
C ALA A 115 -1.64 5.01 -6.68
N GLU A 116 -1.76 4.46 -7.88
CA GLU A 116 -2.90 4.72 -8.79
C GLU A 116 -4.23 4.42 -8.11
N THR A 117 -4.33 3.25 -7.49
CA THR A 117 -5.55 2.83 -6.81
C THR A 117 -5.87 3.72 -5.61
N LEU A 118 -4.88 3.99 -4.75
CA LEU A 118 -5.07 4.80 -3.55
C LEU A 118 -5.45 6.25 -3.88
N LYS A 119 -4.86 6.81 -4.94
CA LYS A 119 -5.19 8.15 -5.43
C LYS A 119 -6.61 8.19 -5.97
N LEU A 120 -7.00 7.19 -6.75
CA LEU A 120 -8.35 7.08 -7.32
C LEU A 120 -9.44 7.08 -6.23
N ILE A 121 -9.19 6.46 -5.08
CA ILE A 121 -10.15 6.40 -3.96
C ILE A 121 -9.94 7.50 -2.91
N GLY A 122 -9.03 8.45 -3.14
CA GLY A 122 -8.80 9.60 -2.26
C GLY A 122 -8.12 9.26 -0.93
N VAL A 123 -7.28 8.23 -0.89
CA VAL A 123 -6.48 7.88 0.30
C VAL A 123 -5.15 8.63 0.33
N ILE A 124 -4.59 8.93 -0.85
CA ILE A 124 -3.41 9.78 -1.05
C ILE A 124 -3.72 10.87 -2.06
#